data_AF-A0A9P3C9T4-F1
#
_entry.id   AF-A0A9P3C9T4-F1
#
_cell.length_a   1.000
_cell.length_b   1.000
_cell.length_c   1.000
_cell.angle_alpha   90.00
_cell.angle_beta   90.00
_cell.angle_gamma   90.00
#
_symmetry.space_group_name_H-M   'P 1'
#
loop_
_entity.id
_entity.type
_entity.pdbx_description
1 polymer ?
#
loop_
_entity_poly.entity_id
_entity_poly.type
_entity_poly.pdbx_seq_one_letter_code
_entity_poly.pdbx_strand_id
1 'polypeptide(L)'
;MFRDPKQVIANPAASLPVSSLQPVPVAAWGALAMAHLGVLMVVGVHMLVVRDGDYQSAIKKLSDSGFTISTPKRGPRPGAIAEYRDPERVLQQINSGYKHLDGSSTTFNYPARCRERTEQVVLIPNSFAHLKLEPNTAGQFADAAHYDVFGNIWYPDEETLIESLVKAAIDEESLGHSIWGSLLEAWVSMMVGYLDIQNDIIDNSDDERAVAWYSKHFGRIYEENHGPMDRRITKRLGSAS
;
A
#
# COMPACT_ATOMS: atom_id res chain seq x y z
N MET A 1 -4.88 -2.30 22.25
CA MET A 1 -4.02 -2.87 21.19
C MET A 1 -2.89 -1.87 21.01
N PHE A 2 -1.62 -2.28 21.13
CA PHE A 2 -0.52 -1.33 21.12
C PHE A 2 -0.27 -0.87 19.66
N ARG A 3 -0.01 0.42 19.46
CA ARG A 3 0.60 0.93 18.24
C ARG A 3 2.03 0.40 18.20
N ASP A 4 2.44 -0.19 17.08
CA ASP A 4 3.85 -0.47 16.89
C ASP A 4 4.57 0.85 16.63
N PRO A 5 5.76 1.07 17.23
CA PRO A 5 6.53 2.27 16.90
C PRO A 5 6.83 2.29 15.40
N LYS A 6 6.88 3.51 14.83
CA LYS A 6 7.41 3.71 13.48
C LYS A 6 8.77 3.03 13.37
N GLN A 7 8.95 2.24 12.33
CA GLN A 7 10.16 1.46 12.13
C GLN A 7 11.32 2.40 11.78
N VAL A 8 12.49 2.12 12.35
CA VAL A 8 13.72 2.91 12.14
C VAL A 8 14.70 2.22 11.19
N ILE A 9 14.32 1.07 10.64
CA ILE A 9 15.07 0.26 9.68
C ILE A 9 14.13 -0.20 8.56
N ALA A 10 14.68 -0.44 7.37
CA ALA A 10 13.92 -1.04 6.28
C ALA A 10 13.43 -2.46 6.66
N ASN A 11 12.25 -2.82 6.17
CA ASN A 11 11.70 -4.16 6.38
C ASN A 11 12.62 -5.23 5.72
N PRO A 12 13.24 -6.13 6.51
CA PRO A 12 14.16 -7.14 5.97
C PRO A 12 13.50 -8.07 4.95
N ALA A 13 12.19 -8.28 5.06
CA ALA A 13 11.40 -9.10 4.14
C ALA A 13 11.35 -8.51 2.72
N ALA A 14 11.52 -7.20 2.55
CA ALA A 14 11.59 -6.55 1.24
C ALA A 14 13.02 -6.44 0.68
N SER A 15 14.05 -6.85 1.42
CA SER A 15 15.46 -6.59 1.05
C SER A 15 15.87 -7.17 -0.31
N LEU A 16 15.43 -8.38 -0.66
CA LEU A 16 15.83 -9.05 -1.90
C LEU A 16 15.30 -8.37 -3.18
N PRO A 17 14.00 -8.06 -3.33
CA PRO A 17 13.53 -7.33 -4.51
C PRO A 17 14.12 -5.92 -4.56
N VAL A 18 14.26 -5.26 -3.41
CA VAL A 18 14.85 -3.91 -3.32
C VAL A 18 16.31 -3.89 -3.80
N SER A 19 17.11 -4.88 -3.39
CA SER A 19 18.52 -4.99 -3.83
C SER A 19 18.64 -5.39 -5.30
N SER A 20 17.72 -6.22 -5.81
CA SER A 20 17.67 -6.62 -7.22
C SER A 20 17.35 -5.44 -8.16
N LEU A 21 16.65 -4.42 -7.65
CA LEU A 21 16.26 -3.25 -8.43
C LEU A 21 17.36 -2.18 -8.52
N GLN A 22 18.38 -2.22 -7.66
CA GLN A 22 19.50 -1.25 -7.66
C GLN A 22 20.11 -1.04 -9.06
N PRO A 23 20.41 0.22 -9.48
CA PRO A 23 20.21 1.48 -8.76
C PRO A 23 18.85 2.16 -8.98
N VAL A 24 17.81 1.44 -9.43
CA VAL A 24 16.46 2.01 -9.60
C VAL A 24 15.85 2.21 -8.22
N PRO A 25 15.60 3.46 -7.76
CA PRO A 25 15.00 3.67 -6.45
C PRO A 25 13.54 3.23 -6.45
N VAL A 26 13.07 2.73 -5.30
CA VAL A 26 11.72 2.21 -5.13
C VAL A 26 11.06 2.84 -3.91
N ALA A 27 9.76 3.10 -3.98
CA ALA A 27 8.97 3.48 -2.82
C ALA A 27 8.13 2.30 -2.32
N ALA A 28 8.03 2.15 -1.00
CA ALA A 28 7.08 1.23 -0.39
C ALA A 28 5.65 1.75 -0.56
N TRP A 29 4.69 0.86 -0.74
CA TRP A 29 3.27 1.20 -0.77
C TRP A 29 2.39 0.15 -0.06
N GLY A 30 1.12 0.47 0.12
CA GLY A 30 0.14 -0.40 0.78
C GLY A 30 0.62 -0.92 2.14
N ALA A 31 0.38 -2.20 2.41
CA ALA A 31 0.70 -2.85 3.69
C ALA A 31 2.17 -2.70 4.11
N LEU A 32 3.11 -2.66 3.17
CA LEU A 32 4.54 -2.50 3.47
C LEU A 32 4.86 -1.10 4.03
N ALA A 33 4.26 -0.05 3.44
CA ALA A 33 4.43 1.33 3.91
C ALA A 33 3.66 1.57 5.22
N MET A 34 2.44 1.06 5.32
CA MET A 34 1.63 1.14 6.55
C MET A 34 2.33 0.46 7.75
N ALA A 35 2.92 -0.72 7.54
CA ALA A 35 3.67 -1.42 8.57
C ALA A 35 4.90 -0.61 9.05
N HIS A 36 5.57 0.08 8.13
CA HIS A 36 6.68 0.98 8.46
C HIS A 36 6.25 2.13 9.38
N LEU A 37 5.08 2.71 9.15
CA LEU A 37 4.52 3.79 9.97
C LEU A 37 3.98 3.32 11.33
N GLY A 38 3.90 2.00 11.57
CA GLY A 38 3.45 1.42 12.84
C GLY A 38 2.00 0.94 12.84
N VAL A 39 1.36 0.83 11.67
CA VAL A 39 0.05 0.17 11.54
C VAL A 39 0.24 -1.34 11.64
N LEU A 40 -0.57 -2.02 12.45
CA LEU A 40 -0.48 -3.46 12.59
C LEU A 40 -0.98 -4.17 11.31
N MET A 41 -0.03 -4.56 10.47
CA MET A 41 -0.29 -5.17 9.17
C MET A 41 0.46 -6.49 9.02
N VAL A 42 -0.22 -7.51 8.48
CA VAL A 42 0.47 -8.68 7.93
C VAL A 42 0.89 -8.35 6.50
N VAL A 43 2.20 -8.24 6.27
CA VAL A 43 2.75 -7.97 4.93
C VAL A 43 2.80 -9.27 4.12
N GLY A 44 1.68 -9.62 3.50
CA GLY A 44 1.58 -10.79 2.59
C GLY A 44 2.06 -10.51 1.16
N VAL A 45 2.20 -9.23 0.80
CA VAL A 45 2.62 -8.77 -0.52
C VAL A 45 3.51 -7.54 -0.35
N HIS A 46 4.65 -7.52 -1.03
CA HIS A 46 5.53 -6.35 -1.09
C HIS A 46 5.14 -5.48 -2.28
N MET A 47 4.36 -4.44 -2.04
CA MET A 47 4.02 -3.44 -3.06
C MET A 47 5.17 -2.44 -3.16
N LEU A 48 5.84 -2.43 -4.31
CA LEU A 48 6.96 -1.55 -4.62
C LEU A 48 6.59 -0.67 -5.80
N VAL A 49 6.72 0.63 -5.60
CA VAL A 49 6.43 1.66 -6.60
C VAL A 49 7.72 2.12 -7.23
N VAL A 50 7.74 2.20 -8.56
CA VAL A 50 8.84 2.75 -9.36
C VAL A 50 8.33 3.84 -10.27
N ARG A 51 9.24 4.68 -10.77
CA ARG A 51 8.88 5.65 -11.80
C ARG A 51 8.32 4.96 -13.03
N ASP A 52 7.33 5.59 -13.67
CA ASP A 52 6.78 5.14 -14.94
C ASP A 52 7.88 4.86 -15.98
N GLY A 53 8.85 5.77 -16.09
CA GLY A 53 9.99 5.66 -17.00
C GLY A 53 10.95 4.50 -16.69
N ASP A 54 10.98 4.04 -15.44
CA ASP A 54 11.83 2.92 -15.01
C ASP A 54 11.08 1.58 -14.98
N TYR A 55 9.77 1.58 -15.22
CA TYR A 55 8.89 0.43 -14.98
C TYR A 55 9.32 -0.82 -15.75
N GLN A 56 9.55 -0.71 -17.07
CA GLN A 56 9.99 -1.84 -17.90
C GLN A 56 11.39 -2.33 -17.53
N SER A 57 12.30 -1.42 -17.19
CA SER A 57 13.65 -1.75 -16.74
C SER A 57 13.63 -2.48 -15.40
N ALA A 58 12.75 -2.07 -14.47
CA ALA A 58 12.56 -2.69 -13.18
C ALA A 58 11.97 -4.12 -13.32
N ILE A 59 10.99 -4.32 -14.21
CA ILE A 59 10.48 -5.66 -14.56
C ILE A 59 11.63 -6.56 -15.03
N LYS A 60 12.42 -6.07 -15.99
CA LYS A 60 13.54 -6.84 -16.54
C LYS A 60 14.56 -7.21 -15.45
N LYS A 61 14.94 -6.27 -14.58
CA LYS A 61 15.89 -6.51 -13.49
C LYS A 61 15.42 -7.58 -12.50
N LEU A 62 14.14 -7.55 -12.12
CA LEU A 62 13.56 -8.59 -11.26
C LEU A 62 13.62 -9.96 -11.96
N SER A 63 13.24 -10.04 -13.23
CA SER A 63 13.34 -11.27 -14.01
C SER A 63 14.78 -11.78 -14.12
N ASP A 64 15.75 -10.91 -14.45
CA ASP A 64 17.18 -11.24 -14.51
C ASP A 64 17.72 -11.72 -13.15
N SER A 65 17.14 -11.27 -12.04
CA SER A 65 17.49 -11.66 -10.66
C SER A 65 16.82 -12.97 -10.21
N GLY A 66 16.04 -13.59 -11.10
CA GLY A 66 15.37 -14.88 -10.91
C GLY A 66 13.95 -14.79 -10.35
N PHE A 67 13.36 -13.59 -10.25
CA PHE A 67 11.94 -13.45 -9.95
C PHE A 67 11.11 -13.90 -11.15
N THR A 68 9.99 -14.56 -10.90
CA THR A 68 9.13 -15.08 -11.98
C THR A 68 7.82 -14.32 -12.00
N ILE A 69 7.44 -13.80 -13.18
CA ILE A 69 6.13 -13.16 -13.36
C ILE A 69 5.06 -14.20 -13.04
N SER A 70 4.04 -13.78 -12.29
CA SER A 70 3.00 -14.66 -11.76
C SER A 70 1.68 -13.93 -11.63
N THR A 71 0.61 -14.68 -11.43
CA THR A 71 -0.69 -14.11 -11.07
C THR A 71 -0.75 -13.84 -9.56
N PRO A 72 -1.42 -12.76 -9.13
CA PRO A 72 -1.65 -12.51 -7.71
C PRO A 72 -2.35 -13.67 -7.00
N LYS A 73 -1.90 -13.97 -5.78
CA LYS A 73 -2.47 -15.00 -4.90
C LYS A 73 -3.45 -14.33 -3.94
N ARG A 74 -4.72 -14.27 -4.34
CA ARG A 74 -5.82 -13.67 -3.54
C ARG A 74 -6.88 -14.66 -3.09
N GLY A 75 -6.72 -15.94 -3.45
CA GLY A 75 -7.67 -16.97 -3.10
C GLY A 75 -7.72 -17.22 -1.59
N PRO A 76 -8.91 -17.51 -1.03
CA PRO A 76 -9.02 -18.09 0.30
C PRO A 76 -8.15 -19.35 0.41
N ARG A 77 -7.80 -19.74 1.65
CA ARG A 77 -7.11 -21.01 1.86
C ARG A 77 -7.88 -22.15 1.17
N PRO A 78 -7.20 -23.13 0.55
CA PRO A 78 -7.87 -24.17 -0.24
C PRO A 78 -9.01 -24.89 0.50
N GLY A 79 -8.87 -25.11 1.82
CA GLY A 79 -9.95 -25.69 2.63
C GLY A 79 -11.19 -24.82 2.73
N ALA A 80 -11.04 -23.50 2.85
CA ALA A 80 -12.16 -22.57 2.96
C ALA A 80 -12.88 -22.35 1.62
N ILE A 81 -12.17 -22.47 0.50
CA ILE A 81 -12.78 -22.25 -0.81
C ILE A 81 -13.58 -23.47 -1.30
N ALA A 82 -13.15 -24.68 -0.91
CA ALA A 82 -13.83 -25.93 -1.25
C ALA A 82 -15.23 -26.06 -0.63
N GLU A 83 -15.56 -25.24 0.38
CA GLU A 83 -16.88 -25.19 1.02
C GLU A 83 -17.92 -24.43 0.18
N TYR A 84 -17.49 -23.64 -0.82
CA TYR A 84 -18.40 -22.93 -1.71
C TYR A 84 -18.95 -23.87 -2.79
N ARG A 85 -20.22 -23.66 -3.17
CA ARG A 85 -20.85 -24.41 -4.29
C ARG A 85 -20.13 -24.22 -5.62
N ASP A 86 -19.51 -23.06 -5.83
CA ASP A 86 -18.77 -22.71 -7.04
C ASP A 86 -17.50 -21.91 -6.65
N PRO A 87 -16.42 -22.62 -6.29
CA PRO A 87 -15.15 -22.00 -5.90
C PRO A 87 -14.56 -21.11 -6.99
N GLU A 88 -14.72 -21.51 -8.25
CA GLU A 88 -14.15 -20.83 -9.41
C GLU A 88 -14.80 -19.47 -9.63
N ARG A 89 -16.13 -19.41 -9.52
CA ARG A 89 -16.86 -18.13 -9.59
C ARG A 89 -16.48 -17.18 -8.47
N VAL A 90 -16.26 -17.70 -7.25
CA VAL A 90 -15.80 -16.89 -6.12
C VAL A 90 -14.41 -16.31 -6.39
N LEU A 91 -13.47 -17.11 -6.91
CA LEU A 91 -12.14 -16.62 -7.32
C LEU A 91 -12.23 -15.57 -8.42
N GLN A 92 -13.08 -15.78 -9.42
CA GLN A 92 -13.28 -14.82 -10.50
C GLN A 92 -13.83 -13.48 -9.97
N GLN A 93 -14.78 -13.52 -9.03
CA GLN A 93 -15.32 -12.31 -8.40
C GLN A 93 -14.28 -11.59 -7.54
N ILE A 94 -13.45 -12.33 -6.80
CA ILE A 94 -12.33 -11.73 -6.05
C ILE A 94 -11.39 -11.05 -7.03
N ASN A 95 -10.93 -11.75 -8.07
CA ASN A 95 -9.96 -11.21 -9.03
C ASN A 95 -10.52 -10.04 -9.86
N SER A 96 -11.81 -10.06 -10.23
CA SER A 96 -12.42 -8.96 -10.97
C SER A 96 -12.42 -7.66 -10.15
N GLY A 97 -12.53 -7.76 -8.82
CA GLY A 97 -12.41 -6.63 -7.91
C GLY A 97 -11.04 -5.96 -7.85
N TYR A 98 -9.99 -6.56 -8.45
CA TYR A 98 -8.63 -6.01 -8.53
C TYR A 98 -8.17 -5.74 -9.97
N LYS A 99 -9.09 -5.80 -10.95
CA LYS A 99 -8.75 -5.75 -12.38
C LYS A 99 -7.91 -4.51 -12.75
N HIS A 100 -8.18 -3.35 -12.17
CA HIS A 100 -7.44 -2.13 -12.49
C HIS A 100 -6.01 -2.14 -11.94
N LEU A 101 -5.82 -2.58 -10.68
CA LEU A 101 -4.49 -2.83 -10.12
C LEU A 101 -3.72 -3.86 -10.95
N ASP A 102 -4.36 -4.98 -11.32
CA ASP A 102 -3.72 -6.05 -12.10
C ASP A 102 -3.37 -5.62 -13.52
N GLY A 103 -4.20 -4.77 -14.12
CA GLY A 103 -3.94 -4.22 -15.46
C GLY A 103 -2.79 -3.21 -15.48
N SER A 104 -2.49 -2.59 -14.34
CA SER A 104 -1.49 -1.53 -14.22
C SER A 104 -0.20 -1.97 -13.52
N SER A 105 -0.16 -3.17 -12.95
CA SER A 105 0.97 -3.68 -12.15
C SER A 105 1.50 -5.02 -12.67
N THR A 106 2.69 -5.40 -12.21
CA THR A 106 3.30 -6.69 -12.53
C THR A 106 3.59 -7.43 -11.24
N THR A 107 3.08 -8.66 -11.12
CA THR A 107 3.24 -9.47 -9.92
C THR A 107 4.31 -10.54 -10.13
N PHE A 108 5.17 -10.72 -9.14
CA PHE A 108 6.27 -11.67 -9.15
C PHE A 108 6.22 -12.61 -7.95
N ASN A 109 6.56 -13.88 -8.20
CA ASN A 109 6.99 -14.80 -7.15
C ASN A 109 8.49 -14.60 -6.89
N TYR A 110 8.88 -14.84 -5.63
CA TYR A 110 10.28 -14.87 -5.24
C TYR A 110 11.05 -15.96 -5.99
N PRO A 111 12.38 -15.79 -6.17
CA PRO A 111 13.22 -16.79 -6.82
C PRO A 111 13.13 -18.16 -6.16
N ALA A 112 13.27 -19.24 -6.94
CA ALA A 112 13.13 -20.62 -6.46
C ALA A 112 14.14 -21.03 -5.36
N ARG A 113 15.21 -20.25 -5.14
CA ARG A 113 16.14 -20.40 -4.01
C ARG A 113 15.52 -19.96 -2.66
N CYS A 114 14.41 -19.24 -2.69
CA CYS A 114 13.68 -18.73 -1.54
C CYS A 114 12.38 -19.52 -1.32
N ARG A 115 12.44 -20.86 -1.30
CA ARG A 115 11.24 -21.75 -1.31
C ARG A 115 10.29 -21.57 -0.13
N GLU A 116 10.81 -21.08 0.99
CA GLU A 116 10.03 -20.82 2.21
C GLU A 116 9.15 -19.57 2.08
N ARG A 117 9.43 -18.71 1.08
CA ARG A 117 8.69 -17.48 0.87
C ARG A 117 7.40 -17.76 0.11
N THR A 118 6.30 -17.31 0.71
CA THR A 118 4.95 -17.45 0.15
C THR A 118 4.42 -16.11 -0.37
N GLU A 119 5.06 -15.01 0.04
CA GLU A 119 4.75 -13.65 -0.35
C GLU A 119 5.00 -13.42 -1.85
N GLN A 120 4.36 -12.39 -2.38
CA GLN A 120 4.62 -11.90 -3.74
C GLN A 120 5.19 -10.48 -3.71
N VAL A 121 5.78 -10.07 -4.82
CA VAL A 121 6.17 -8.68 -5.07
C VAL A 121 5.23 -8.14 -6.13
N VAL A 122 4.62 -6.99 -5.88
CA VAL A 122 3.80 -6.29 -6.88
C VAL A 122 4.53 -5.00 -7.22
N LEU A 123 4.96 -4.90 -8.48
CA LEU A 123 5.65 -3.74 -9.01
C LEU A 123 4.63 -2.81 -9.66
N ILE A 124 4.62 -1.55 -9.23
CA ILE A 124 3.56 -0.59 -9.52
C ILE A 124 4.19 0.68 -10.12
N PRO A 125 3.66 1.21 -11.23
CA PRO A 125 4.05 2.51 -11.74
C PRO A 125 3.58 3.64 -10.81
N ASN A 126 4.39 4.69 -10.64
CA ASN A 126 4.09 5.77 -9.70
C ASN A 126 2.87 6.60 -10.11
N SER A 127 2.54 6.67 -11.41
CA SER A 127 1.28 7.26 -11.88
C SER A 127 0.04 6.57 -11.31
N PHE A 128 0.08 5.24 -11.13
CA PHE A 128 -1.01 4.49 -10.51
C PHE A 128 -1.08 4.70 -9.00
N ALA A 129 0.08 4.75 -8.34
CA ALA A 129 0.15 4.91 -6.90
C ALA A 129 0.08 6.38 -6.44
N HIS A 130 0.05 7.35 -7.34
CA HIS A 130 0.08 8.79 -7.03
C HIS A 130 1.26 9.22 -6.14
N LEU A 131 2.39 8.52 -6.19
CA LEU A 131 3.60 8.89 -5.46
C LEU A 131 4.50 9.78 -6.34
N LYS A 132 4.91 10.92 -5.78
CA LYS A 132 5.84 11.86 -6.43
C LYS A 132 7.27 11.32 -6.33
N LEU A 133 7.71 10.64 -7.39
CA LEU A 133 9.06 10.08 -7.51
C LEU A 133 9.91 10.89 -8.51
N GLU A 134 9.78 12.23 -8.51
CA GLU A 134 10.49 13.11 -9.46
C GLU A 134 11.99 13.11 -9.17
N PRO A 135 12.91 13.03 -10.15
CA PRO A 135 14.34 13.07 -9.88
C PRO A 135 14.81 14.50 -9.52
N ASN A 136 15.65 14.64 -8.51
CA ASN A 136 16.55 15.78 -8.34
C ASN A 136 17.70 15.72 -9.35
N THR A 137 18.44 16.82 -9.42
CA THR A 137 19.64 16.99 -10.27
C THR A 137 20.76 15.98 -10.02
N ALA A 138 20.68 15.17 -8.95
CA ALA A 138 21.61 14.08 -8.64
C ALA A 138 21.04 12.67 -8.93
N GLY A 139 19.84 12.57 -9.51
CA GLY A 139 19.20 11.29 -9.86
C GLY A 139 18.55 10.54 -8.68
N GLN A 140 18.42 11.17 -7.51
CA GLN A 140 17.56 10.71 -6.39
C GLN A 140 16.19 11.37 -6.52
N PHE A 141 15.13 10.93 -5.84
CA PHE A 141 13.88 11.71 -5.90
C PHE A 141 13.99 13.07 -5.17
N ALA A 142 13.31 14.10 -5.71
CA ALA A 142 13.40 15.50 -5.37
C ALA A 142 12.80 15.85 -4.02
N ASP A 143 11.99 14.96 -3.48
CA ASP A 143 11.19 15.22 -2.29
C ASP A 143 11.50 14.24 -1.15
N ALA A 144 12.79 14.01 -0.88
CA ALA A 144 13.23 13.14 0.21
C ALA A 144 12.77 13.62 1.61
N ALA A 145 12.21 14.83 1.73
CA ALA A 145 11.68 15.34 3.00
C ALA A 145 10.46 14.54 3.48
N HIS A 146 9.69 13.99 2.55
CA HIS A 146 8.47 13.22 2.81
C HIS A 146 8.69 11.70 2.82
N TYR A 147 9.95 11.26 2.83
CA TYR A 147 10.30 9.84 2.81
C TYR A 147 11.42 9.52 3.81
N ASP A 148 11.27 8.40 4.54
CA ASP A 148 12.42 7.76 5.18
C ASP A 148 13.16 6.92 4.14
N VAL A 149 14.43 7.24 3.89
CA VAL A 149 15.24 6.59 2.86
C VAL A 149 16.22 5.60 3.49
N PHE A 150 16.12 4.33 3.08
CA PHE A 150 17.03 3.26 3.49
C PHE A 150 17.65 2.60 2.27
N GLY A 151 18.78 3.14 1.81
CA GLY A 151 19.45 2.64 0.60
C GLY A 151 18.57 2.85 -0.64
N ASN A 152 18.04 1.77 -1.22
CA ASN A 152 17.20 1.85 -2.43
C ASN A 152 15.71 2.06 -2.16
N ILE A 153 15.24 1.84 -0.93
CA ILE A 153 13.82 1.85 -0.60
C ILE A 153 13.45 3.09 0.20
N TRP A 154 12.35 3.70 -0.20
CA TRP A 154 11.82 4.96 0.30
C TRP A 154 10.46 4.69 0.93
N TYR A 155 10.27 5.06 2.18
CA TYR A 155 9.01 4.89 2.88
C TYR A 155 8.32 6.23 3.02
N PRO A 156 7.15 6.45 2.39
CA PRO A 156 6.43 7.72 2.54
C PRO A 156 6.03 7.96 4.00
N ASP A 157 5.99 9.23 4.39
CA ASP A 157 5.37 9.67 5.64
C ASP A 157 3.84 9.47 5.62
N GLU A 158 3.20 9.78 6.75
CA GLU A 158 1.76 9.63 6.93
C GLU A 158 0.95 10.44 5.91
N GLU A 159 1.32 11.71 5.68
CA GLU A 159 0.63 12.63 4.77
C GLU A 159 0.71 12.12 3.33
N THR A 160 1.93 11.81 2.87
CA THR A 160 2.20 11.33 1.50
C THR A 160 1.50 10.02 1.21
N LEU A 161 1.51 9.08 2.16
CA LEU A 161 0.85 7.80 1.97
C LEU A 161 -0.67 7.94 1.96
N ILE A 162 -1.25 8.78 2.83
CA ILE A 162 -2.70 9.00 2.84
C ILE A 162 -3.15 9.68 1.55
N GLU A 163 -2.49 10.74 1.13
CA GLU A 163 -2.82 11.42 -0.12
C GLU A 163 -2.77 10.46 -1.31
N SER A 164 -1.72 9.62 -1.37
CA SER A 164 -1.56 8.58 -2.37
C SER A 164 -2.71 7.57 -2.39
N LEU A 165 -3.10 7.03 -1.22
CA LEU A 165 -4.20 6.07 -1.09
C LEU A 165 -5.56 6.69 -1.41
N VAL A 166 -5.79 7.94 -1.00
CA VAL A 166 -7.02 8.69 -1.30
C VAL A 166 -7.16 8.91 -2.81
N LYS A 167 -6.11 9.35 -3.49
CA LYS A 167 -6.14 9.54 -4.94
C LYS A 167 -6.40 8.23 -5.68
N ALA A 168 -5.76 7.14 -5.25
CA ALA A 168 -6.04 5.82 -5.80
C ALA A 168 -7.49 5.37 -5.54
N ALA A 169 -8.08 5.70 -4.37
CA ALA A 169 -9.47 5.37 -4.05
C ALA A 169 -10.46 6.17 -4.93
N ILE A 170 -10.18 7.45 -5.19
CA ILE A 170 -10.97 8.30 -6.09
C ILE A 170 -10.96 7.73 -7.51
N ASP A 171 -9.78 7.34 -8.01
CA ASP A 171 -9.65 6.72 -9.33
C ASP A 171 -10.49 5.44 -9.42
N GLU A 172 -10.45 4.59 -8.39
CA GLU A 172 -11.29 3.39 -8.32
C GLU A 172 -12.79 3.72 -8.27
N GLU A 173 -13.21 4.68 -7.45
CA GLU A 173 -14.61 5.08 -7.34
C GLU A 173 -15.16 5.56 -8.71
N SER A 174 -14.33 6.24 -9.50
CA SER A 174 -14.69 6.69 -10.85
C SER A 174 -14.91 5.54 -11.85
N LEU A 175 -14.30 4.39 -11.61
CA LEU A 175 -14.47 3.17 -12.42
C LEU A 175 -15.65 2.30 -11.93
N GLY A 176 -16.27 2.69 -10.81
CA GLY A 176 -17.31 1.95 -10.12
C GLY A 176 -16.77 1.13 -8.94
N HIS A 177 -17.67 0.69 -8.07
CA HIS A 177 -17.31 0.01 -6.82
C HIS A 177 -16.51 -1.29 -7.08
N SER A 178 -15.32 -1.38 -6.48
CA SER A 178 -14.42 -2.52 -6.57
C SER A 178 -13.93 -2.99 -5.20
N ILE A 179 -13.49 -4.24 -5.10
CA ILE A 179 -12.88 -4.78 -3.87
C ILE A 179 -11.56 -4.04 -3.57
N TRP A 180 -10.81 -3.66 -4.61
CA TRP A 180 -9.60 -2.87 -4.48
C TRP A 180 -9.87 -1.47 -3.93
N GLY A 181 -10.87 -0.75 -4.46
CA GLY A 181 -11.30 0.54 -3.91
C GLY A 181 -11.73 0.43 -2.45
N SER A 182 -12.52 -0.59 -2.11
CA SER A 182 -12.90 -0.86 -0.71
C SER A 182 -11.70 -1.14 0.20
N LEU A 183 -10.66 -1.80 -0.32
CA LEU A 183 -9.42 -2.07 0.42
C LEU A 183 -8.61 -0.78 0.64
N LEU A 184 -8.55 0.11 -0.36
CA LEU A 184 -7.91 1.41 -0.23
C LEU A 184 -8.59 2.27 0.84
N GLU A 185 -9.93 2.34 0.82
CA GLU A 185 -10.71 3.01 1.87
C GLU A 185 -10.44 2.41 3.25
N ALA A 186 -10.41 1.07 3.36
CA ALA A 186 -10.10 0.38 4.60
C ALA A 186 -8.67 0.69 5.08
N TRP A 187 -7.69 0.80 4.18
CA TRP A 187 -6.32 1.18 4.54
C TRP A 187 -6.24 2.62 5.05
N VAL A 188 -6.94 3.57 4.43
CA VAL A 188 -7.03 4.95 4.94
C VAL A 188 -7.65 4.94 6.34
N SER A 189 -8.76 4.23 6.53
CA SER A 189 -9.39 4.09 7.86
C SER A 189 -8.44 3.50 8.91
N MET A 190 -7.67 2.46 8.53
CA MET A 190 -6.68 1.86 9.43
C MET A 190 -5.57 2.84 9.78
N MET A 191 -5.04 3.60 8.83
CA MET A 191 -4.04 4.64 9.11
C MET A 191 -4.60 5.69 10.08
N VAL A 192 -5.80 6.20 9.81
CA VAL A 192 -6.47 7.19 10.66
C VAL A 192 -6.64 6.68 12.09
N GLY A 193 -7.11 5.45 12.26
CA GLY A 193 -7.34 4.86 13.58
C GLY A 193 -6.06 4.43 14.32
N TYR A 194 -5.08 3.83 13.66
CA TYR A 194 -3.87 3.30 14.32
C TYR A 194 -2.81 4.36 14.59
N LEU A 195 -2.72 5.37 13.72
CA LEU A 195 -1.66 6.38 13.79
C LEU A 195 -2.13 7.69 14.44
N ASP A 196 -3.41 7.78 14.82
CA ASP A 196 -4.03 9.00 15.36
C ASP A 196 -3.88 10.19 14.40
N ILE A 197 -4.17 9.94 13.13
CA ILE A 197 -4.02 10.94 12.07
C ILE A 197 -5.08 12.01 12.22
N GLN A 198 -4.64 13.26 12.17
CA GLN A 198 -5.52 14.42 12.28
C GLN A 198 -6.48 14.52 11.10
N ASN A 199 -7.62 15.15 11.33
CA ASN A 199 -8.71 15.26 10.34
C ASN A 199 -8.38 16.19 9.17
N ASP A 200 -7.24 16.86 9.21
CA ASP A 200 -6.73 17.86 8.27
C ASP A 200 -5.35 17.53 7.71
N ILE A 201 -4.88 16.29 7.89
CA ILE A 201 -3.53 15.85 7.50
C ILE A 201 -3.14 16.18 6.06
N ILE A 202 -4.11 16.18 5.12
CA ILE A 202 -3.85 16.48 3.71
C ILE A 202 -4.48 17.80 3.26
N ASP A 203 -4.89 18.69 4.17
CA ASP A 203 -5.53 19.98 3.81
C ASP A 203 -4.64 20.88 2.95
N ASN A 204 -3.32 20.69 3.02
CA ASN A 204 -2.33 21.43 2.23
C ASN A 204 -2.03 20.78 0.87
N SER A 205 -2.69 19.67 0.52
CA SER A 205 -2.54 19.03 -0.79
C SER A 205 -3.02 19.96 -1.91
N ASP A 206 -2.26 20.01 -3.00
CA ASP A 206 -2.66 20.73 -4.22
C ASP A 206 -3.84 20.05 -4.96
N ASP A 207 -4.25 18.83 -4.57
CA ASP A 207 -5.38 18.13 -5.18
C ASP A 207 -6.66 18.34 -4.36
N GLU A 208 -7.43 19.36 -4.74
CA GLU A 208 -8.71 19.70 -4.10
C GLU A 208 -9.68 18.52 -4.04
N ARG A 209 -9.63 17.57 -5.00
CA ARG A 209 -10.49 16.38 -4.98
C ARG A 209 -10.08 15.43 -3.87
N ALA A 210 -8.77 15.24 -3.67
CA ALA A 210 -8.25 14.43 -2.57
C ALA A 210 -8.65 15.03 -1.21
N VAL A 211 -8.49 16.36 -1.05
CA VAL A 211 -8.90 17.08 0.18
C VAL A 211 -10.39 16.91 0.44
N ALA A 212 -11.24 17.18 -0.57
CA ALA A 212 -12.69 17.06 -0.43
C ALA A 212 -13.13 15.63 -0.11
N TRP A 213 -12.54 14.64 -0.79
CA TRP A 213 -12.85 13.24 -0.57
C TRP A 213 -12.43 12.80 0.83
N TYR A 214 -11.21 13.11 1.28
CA TYR A 214 -10.75 12.74 2.62
C TYR A 214 -11.59 13.44 3.69
N SER A 215 -11.84 14.74 3.56
CA SER A 215 -12.68 15.49 4.50
C SER A 215 -14.06 14.87 4.68
N LYS A 216 -14.68 14.41 3.59
CA LYS A 216 -16.00 13.76 3.61
C LYS A 216 -16.00 12.37 4.27
N HIS A 217 -14.96 11.56 4.06
CA HIS A 217 -14.93 10.16 4.50
C HIS A 217 -14.24 9.94 5.86
N PHE A 218 -13.24 10.76 6.19
CA PHE A 218 -12.39 10.57 7.38
C PHE A 218 -11.98 11.87 8.10
N GLY A 219 -12.18 13.03 7.45
CA GLY A 219 -11.73 14.32 7.95
C GLY A 219 -12.85 15.19 8.54
N ARG A 220 -12.72 16.51 8.36
CA ARG A 220 -13.57 17.52 9.04
C ARG A 220 -15.07 17.33 8.79
N ILE A 221 -15.49 17.19 7.53
CA ILE A 221 -16.91 17.00 7.18
C ILE A 221 -17.45 15.71 7.78
N TYR A 222 -16.66 14.64 7.80
CA TYR A 222 -17.07 13.38 8.43
C TYR A 222 -17.36 13.59 9.92
N GLU A 223 -16.46 14.24 10.65
CA GLU A 223 -16.59 14.46 12.08
C GLU A 223 -17.70 15.44 12.47
N GLU A 224 -17.93 16.46 11.66
CA GLU A 224 -19.07 17.38 11.84
C GLU A 224 -20.40 16.62 11.80
N ASN A 225 -20.50 15.60 10.95
CA ASN A 225 -21.73 14.83 10.75
C ASN A 225 -21.88 13.64 11.71
N HIS A 226 -20.77 13.05 12.18
CA HIS A 226 -20.77 11.80 12.94
C HIS A 226 -20.16 11.91 14.35
N GLY A 227 -19.66 13.09 14.71
CA GLY A 227 -18.86 13.32 15.91
C GLY A 227 -17.37 13.02 15.69
N PRO A 228 -16.52 13.39 16.66
CA PRO A 228 -15.08 13.17 16.56
C PRO A 228 -14.79 11.66 16.45
N MET A 229 -13.89 11.31 15.54
CA MET A 229 -13.47 9.93 15.36
C MET A 229 -12.68 9.49 16.61
N ASP A 230 -13.06 8.36 17.20
CA ASP A 230 -12.28 7.79 18.30
C ASP A 230 -10.99 7.18 17.76
N ARG A 231 -9.97 8.03 17.65
CA ARG A 231 -8.62 7.68 17.21
C ARG A 231 -7.79 7.06 18.33
N ARG A 232 -8.32 7.00 19.56
CA ARG A 232 -7.60 6.49 20.71
C ARG A 232 -7.79 5.00 20.82
N ILE A 233 -6.75 4.24 20.51
CA ILE A 233 -6.69 2.84 20.94
C ILE A 233 -6.37 2.77 22.45
N THR A 234 -7.33 3.13 23.30
CA THR A 234 -7.23 2.93 24.75
C THR A 234 -7.79 1.57 25.11
N LYS A 235 -6.98 0.73 25.78
CA LYS A 235 -7.49 -0.50 26.38
C LYS A 235 -8.44 -0.09 27.50
N ARG A 236 -9.71 -0.53 27.47
CA ARG A 236 -10.48 -0.64 28.72
C ARG A 236 -9.69 -1.57 29.63
N LEU A 237 -9.06 -1.02 30.67
CA LEU A 237 -8.59 -1.82 31.79
C LEU A 237 -9.86 -2.42 32.40
N GLY A 238 -10.16 -3.67 32.04
CA GLY A 238 -11.17 -4.44 32.74
C GLY A 238 -10.70 -4.53 34.19
N SER A 239 -11.41 -3.86 35.09
CA SER A 239 -11.26 -4.08 36.52
C SER A 239 -11.56 -5.55 36.76
N ALA A 240 -10.52 -6.33 37.08
CA ALA A 240 -10.71 -7.65 37.64
C ALA A 240 -11.31 -7.44 39.04
N SER A 241 -12.62 -7.62 39.14
CA SER A 241 -13.36 -7.76 40.39
C SER A 241 -13.79 -9.21 40.56
#